data_AF-A0A959IP14-F1
#
_entry.id   AF-A0A959IP14-F1
#
_cell.length_a   1.000
_cell.length_b   1.000
_cell.length_c   1.000
_cell.angle_alpha   90.00
_cell.angle_beta   90.00
_cell.angle_gamma   90.00
#
_symmetry.space_group_name_H-M   'P 1'
#
loop_
_entity.id
_entity.type
_entity.pdbx_description
1 polymer ?
#
loop_
_entity_poly.entity_id
_entity_poly.type
_entity_poly.pdbx_seq_one_letter_code
_entity_poly.pdbx_strand_id
1 'polypeptide(L)'
;MMNARHRLYWLALCCISLPLGARGQGTDYQLVTNWVFNDGNGPLPHALAGGLELPQFRLDDLDSDGQPELLVFDKVGQVLRAFDLAPGADGPVLTFAPDLLPDIPPLHQLFFTLDMNCDGRTDWVTGE
;
A
#
# COMPACT_ATOMS: atom_id res chain seq x y z
N MET A 1 -13.26 -32.47 47.78
CA MET A 1 -14.29 -31.81 46.95
C MET A 1 -14.26 -30.31 47.22
N MET A 2 -13.90 -29.47 46.23
CA MET A 2 -13.77 -28.02 46.42
C MET A 2 -15.14 -27.34 46.42
N ASN A 3 -15.41 -26.51 47.45
CA ASN A 3 -16.69 -25.82 47.68
C ASN A 3 -17.07 -24.89 46.51
N ALA A 4 -18.36 -24.86 46.15
CA ALA A 4 -18.88 -24.11 44.99
C ALA A 4 -18.54 -22.61 45.01
N ARG A 5 -18.40 -22.02 46.20
CA ARG A 5 -17.96 -20.62 46.38
C ARG A 5 -16.52 -20.39 45.90
N HIS A 6 -15.63 -21.35 46.07
CA HIS A 6 -14.23 -21.23 45.65
C HIS A 6 -14.10 -21.37 44.13
N ARG A 7 -14.96 -22.15 43.48
CA ARG A 7 -15.01 -22.26 42.01
C ARG A 7 -15.38 -20.93 41.34
N LEU A 8 -16.25 -20.14 41.99
CA LEU A 8 -16.65 -18.81 41.51
C LEU A 8 -15.48 -17.81 41.58
N TYR A 9 -14.69 -17.84 42.65
CA TYR A 9 -13.49 -17.00 42.78
C TYR A 9 -12.39 -17.39 41.77
N TRP A 10 -12.22 -18.70 41.51
CA TRP A 10 -11.26 -19.17 40.51
C TRP A 10 -11.63 -18.76 39.07
N LEU A 11 -12.93 -18.80 38.72
CA LEU A 11 -13.42 -18.30 37.43
C LEU A 11 -13.22 -16.79 37.29
N ALA A 12 -13.51 -16.01 38.34
CA ALA A 12 -13.29 -14.57 38.34
C ALA A 12 -11.80 -14.20 38.23
N LEU A 13 -10.91 -14.94 38.89
CA LEU A 13 -9.45 -14.75 38.80
C LEU A 13 -8.93 -15.07 37.39
N CYS A 14 -9.46 -16.10 36.73
CA CYS A 14 -9.11 -16.46 35.35
C CYS A 14 -9.51 -15.36 34.34
N CYS A 15 -10.66 -14.71 34.55
CA CYS A 15 -11.12 -13.61 33.69
C CYS A 15 -10.29 -12.33 33.83
N ILE A 16 -9.67 -12.09 34.98
CA ILE A 16 -8.82 -10.91 35.22
C ILE A 16 -7.40 -11.11 34.66
N SER A 17 -6.95 -12.36 34.53
CA SER A 17 -5.65 -12.70 33.90
C SER A 17 -5.68 -12.82 32.38
N LEU A 18 -6.86 -12.70 31.74
CA LEU A 18 -6.95 -12.63 30.28
C LEU A 18 -6.35 -11.29 29.82
N PRO A 19 -5.25 -11.28 29.05
CA PRO A 19 -4.69 -10.03 28.56
C PRO A 19 -5.73 -9.38 27.64
N LEU A 20 -6.29 -8.24 28.08
CA LEU A 20 -7.14 -7.34 27.28
C LEU A 20 -6.39 -6.68 26.10
N GLY A 21 -5.15 -7.08 25.83
CA GLY A 21 -4.40 -6.67 24.66
C GLY A 21 -4.71 -7.55 23.46
N ALA A 22 -5.93 -7.49 22.94
CA ALA A 22 -6.15 -7.86 21.54
C ALA A 22 -5.45 -6.80 20.69
N ARG A 23 -4.15 -6.99 20.44
CA ARG A 23 -3.43 -6.22 19.43
C ARG A 23 -3.80 -6.82 18.08
N GLY A 24 -4.52 -6.05 17.26
CA GLY A 24 -4.62 -6.36 15.85
C GLY A 24 -3.21 -6.43 15.26
N GLN A 25 -2.99 -7.32 14.28
CA GLN A 25 -1.75 -7.30 13.52
C GLN A 25 -1.67 -5.93 12.85
N GLY A 26 -0.72 -5.10 13.29
CA GLY A 26 -0.31 -3.94 12.49
C GLY A 26 0.25 -4.50 11.20
N THR A 27 -0.36 -4.14 10.07
CA THR A 27 0.18 -4.48 8.76
C THR A 27 1.36 -3.55 8.50
N ASP A 28 2.55 -3.98 8.92
CA ASP A 28 3.78 -3.39 8.41
C ASP A 28 3.96 -3.92 6.98
N TYR A 29 3.53 -3.12 6.02
CA TYR A 29 3.73 -3.42 4.60
C TYR A 29 5.05 -2.81 4.17
N GLN A 30 5.99 -3.66 3.74
CA GLN A 30 7.20 -3.21 3.07
C GLN A 30 7.16 -3.62 1.60
N LEU A 31 7.37 -2.65 0.72
CA LEU A 31 7.45 -2.90 -0.71
C LEU A 31 8.79 -3.57 -1.02
N VAL A 32 8.74 -4.85 -1.38
CA VAL A 32 9.93 -5.60 -1.80
C VAL A 32 10.05 -5.54 -3.32
N THR A 33 11.13 -4.93 -3.80
CA THR A 33 11.32 -4.63 -5.23
C THR A 33 12.41 -5.47 -5.91
N ASN A 34 13.18 -6.24 -5.13
CA ASN A 34 14.35 -6.99 -5.62
C ASN A 34 14.07 -8.48 -5.89
N TRP A 35 12.83 -8.94 -5.76
CA TRP A 35 12.46 -10.34 -5.99
C TRP A 35 12.08 -10.56 -7.45
N VAL A 36 12.71 -11.56 -8.07
CA VAL A 36 12.40 -12.01 -9.43
C VAL A 36 11.65 -13.33 -9.36
N PHE A 37 10.43 -13.33 -9.87
CA PHE A 37 9.61 -14.52 -10.03
C PHE A 37 9.74 -15.02 -11.45
N ASN A 38 9.92 -16.33 -11.65
CA ASN A 38 9.98 -16.91 -12.99
C ASN A 38 8.86 -17.92 -13.18
N ASP A 39 8.24 -17.90 -14.34
CA ASP A 39 7.53 -19.06 -14.86
C ASP A 39 8.42 -19.81 -15.86
N GLY A 40 7.98 -20.96 -16.37
CA GLY A 40 8.76 -21.75 -17.34
C GLY A 40 9.12 -21.02 -18.64
N ASN A 41 8.58 -19.81 -18.86
CA ASN A 41 8.83 -18.95 -20.03
C ASN A 41 9.69 -17.72 -19.69
N GLY A 42 10.08 -17.51 -18.44
CA GLY A 42 10.97 -16.42 -18.01
C GLY A 42 10.46 -15.63 -16.81
N PRO A 43 11.04 -14.44 -16.54
CA PRO A 43 10.62 -13.61 -15.43
C PRO A 43 9.20 -13.08 -15.62
N LEU A 44 8.40 -13.14 -14.56
CA LEU A 44 7.05 -12.59 -14.48
C LEU A 44 7.13 -11.12 -14.07
N PRO A 45 6.84 -10.16 -14.98
CA PRO A 45 6.73 -8.76 -14.59
C PRO A 45 5.57 -8.59 -13.61
N HIS A 46 5.74 -7.70 -12.63
CA HIS A 46 4.66 -7.30 -11.70
C HIS A 46 4.03 -8.45 -10.90
N ALA A 47 4.78 -9.53 -10.65
CA ALA A 47 4.27 -10.73 -9.97
C ALA A 47 3.65 -10.45 -8.58
N LEU A 48 4.05 -9.33 -7.94
CA LEU A 48 3.54 -8.86 -6.65
C LEU A 48 2.79 -7.51 -6.74
N ALA A 49 2.40 -7.07 -7.93
CA ALA A 49 1.66 -5.82 -8.12
C ALA A 49 0.17 -5.92 -7.76
N GLY A 50 -0.35 -7.14 -7.58
CA GLY A 50 -1.74 -7.39 -7.17
C GLY A 50 -1.99 -7.25 -5.67
N GLY A 51 -3.16 -7.73 -5.23
CA GLY A 51 -3.59 -7.67 -3.83
C GLY A 51 -4.02 -6.28 -3.37
N LEU A 52 -4.48 -5.43 -4.30
CA LEU A 52 -4.97 -4.10 -4.00
C LEU A 52 -6.41 -4.19 -3.47
N GLU A 53 -6.66 -3.65 -2.29
CA GLU A 53 -7.97 -3.73 -1.63
C GLU A 53 -8.88 -2.54 -1.99
N LEU A 54 -8.37 -1.30 -1.85
CA LEU A 54 -9.07 -0.08 -2.26
C LEU A 54 -8.13 0.85 -3.05
N PRO A 55 -7.78 0.49 -4.30
CA PRO A 55 -6.87 1.28 -5.12
C PRO A 55 -7.50 2.59 -5.64
N GLN A 56 -6.69 3.64 -5.65
CA GLN A 56 -6.92 4.90 -6.34
C GLN A 56 -5.86 5.05 -7.43
N PHE A 57 -6.28 5.37 -8.65
CA PHE A 57 -5.39 5.51 -9.81
C PHE A 57 -5.25 6.97 -10.22
N ARG A 58 -4.04 7.41 -10.56
CA ARG A 58 -3.75 8.74 -11.14
C ARG A 58 -2.75 8.59 -12.28
N LEU A 59 -2.85 9.48 -13.25
CA LEU A 59 -1.83 9.66 -14.29
C LEU A 59 -1.17 11.00 -14.06
N ASP A 60 0.15 11.05 -14.16
CA ASP A 60 0.93 12.25 -13.95
C ASP A 60 2.29 12.17 -14.62
N ASP A 61 2.94 13.29 -14.91
CA ASP A 61 4.30 13.35 -15.47
C ASP A 61 5.27 13.77 -14.35
N LEU A 62 5.73 12.77 -13.59
CA LEU A 62 6.48 12.96 -12.34
C LEU A 62 7.92 13.37 -12.58
N ASP A 63 8.54 12.89 -13.66
CA ASP A 63 9.93 13.19 -14.01
C ASP A 63 10.06 14.32 -15.06
N SER A 64 8.93 14.84 -15.54
CA SER A 64 8.86 15.91 -16.54
C SER A 64 9.47 15.51 -17.89
N ASP A 65 9.39 14.24 -18.27
CA ASP A 65 9.84 13.75 -19.58
C ASP A 65 8.77 13.86 -20.69
N GLY A 66 7.54 14.21 -20.32
CA GLY A 66 6.39 14.36 -21.22
C GLY A 66 5.61 13.06 -21.46
N GLN A 67 5.98 11.96 -20.82
CA GLN A 67 5.22 10.71 -20.73
C GLN A 67 4.54 10.62 -19.36
N PRO A 68 3.34 10.03 -19.27
CA PRO A 68 2.70 9.86 -17.98
C PRO A 68 3.21 8.61 -17.28
N GLU A 69 3.32 8.68 -15.97
CA GLU A 69 3.36 7.55 -15.04
C GLU A 69 1.95 7.22 -14.54
N LEU A 70 1.74 5.95 -14.24
CA LEU A 70 0.60 5.45 -13.49
C LEU A 70 0.95 5.37 -12.00
N LEU A 71 0.25 6.18 -11.21
CA LEU A 71 0.26 6.11 -9.75
C LEU A 71 -0.89 5.25 -9.24
N VAL A 72 -0.58 4.32 -8.33
CA VAL A 72 -1.54 3.42 -7.71
C VAL A 72 -1.42 3.50 -6.19
N PHE A 73 -2.39 4.14 -5.55
CA PHE A 73 -2.46 4.23 -4.09
C PHE A 73 -3.49 3.23 -3.54
N ASP A 74 -3.04 2.20 -2.82
CA ASP A 74 -3.96 1.34 -2.06
C ASP A 74 -4.24 1.91 -0.69
N LYS A 75 -5.48 2.34 -0.47
CA LYS A 75 -5.89 3.01 0.77
C LYS A 75 -5.80 2.12 2.00
N VAL A 76 -6.04 0.81 1.86
CA VAL A 76 -6.01 -0.12 3.01
C VAL A 76 -4.58 -0.40 3.44
N GLY A 77 -3.70 -0.71 2.48
CA GLY A 77 -2.29 -0.92 2.76
C GLY A 77 -1.52 0.37 3.05
N GLN A 78 -2.09 1.53 2.71
CA GLN A 78 -1.42 2.84 2.69
C GLN A 78 -0.13 2.82 1.86
N VAL A 79 -0.19 2.18 0.68
CA VAL A 79 0.96 1.97 -0.21
C VAL A 79 0.75 2.73 -1.50
N LEU A 80 1.68 3.62 -1.86
CA LEU A 80 1.77 4.20 -3.20
C LEU A 80 2.75 3.40 -4.05
N ARG A 81 2.39 3.16 -5.31
CA ARG A 81 3.25 2.55 -6.33
C ARG A 81 3.24 3.42 -7.58
N ALA A 82 4.37 3.52 -8.26
CA ALA A 82 4.52 4.21 -9.53
C ALA A 82 4.94 3.24 -10.62
N PHE A 83 4.44 3.47 -11.83
CA PHE A 83 4.78 2.71 -13.01
C PHE A 83 4.94 3.65 -14.20
N ASP A 84 6.01 3.51 -14.97
CA ASP A 84 6.09 4.13 -16.29
C ASP A 84 5.00 3.53 -17.17
N LEU A 85 4.28 4.37 -17.89
CA LEU A 85 3.21 3.94 -18.80
C LEU A 85 3.59 4.26 -20.24
N ALA A 86 3.97 3.21 -20.97
CA ALA A 86 4.34 3.32 -22.39
C ALA A 86 3.29 2.66 -23.31
N PRO A 87 3.14 3.11 -24.56
CA PRO A 87 2.35 2.39 -25.55
C PRO A 87 3.06 1.09 -25.97
N GLY A 88 2.32 -0.01 -26.01
CA GLY A 88 2.77 -1.31 -26.54
C GLY A 88 1.92 -1.80 -27.70
N ALA A 89 2.40 -2.87 -28.36
CA ALA A 89 1.72 -3.45 -29.52
C ALA A 89 0.33 -4.01 -29.18
N ASP A 90 0.16 -4.59 -27.98
CA ASP A 90 -1.06 -5.25 -27.52
C ASP A 90 -1.78 -4.48 -26.39
N GLY A 91 -1.42 -3.21 -26.18
CA GLY A 91 -1.94 -2.37 -25.11
C GLY A 91 -0.84 -1.62 -24.34
N PRO A 92 -1.21 -0.88 -23.29
CA PRO A 92 -0.24 -0.17 -22.46
C PRO A 92 0.72 -1.13 -21.76
N VAL A 93 2.01 -0.77 -21.76
CA VAL A 93 3.08 -1.45 -21.05
C VAL A 93 3.35 -0.66 -19.77
N LEU A 94 3.25 -1.34 -18.64
CA LEU A 94 3.61 -0.80 -17.34
C LEU A 94 5.00 -1.29 -16.96
N THR A 95 5.87 -0.40 -16.53
CA THR A 95 7.19 -0.74 -15.96
C THR A 95 7.24 -0.20 -14.54
N PHE A 96 7.63 -1.02 -13.56
CA PHE A 96 7.58 -0.60 -12.17
C PHE A 96 8.72 0.38 -11.88
N ALA A 97 8.38 1.57 -11.41
CA ALA A 97 9.29 2.72 -11.31
C ALA A 97 9.27 3.30 -9.87
N PRO A 98 9.74 2.55 -8.86
CA PRO A 98 9.68 2.99 -7.46
C PRO A 98 10.54 4.23 -7.19
N ASP A 99 11.59 4.45 -7.99
CA ASP A 99 12.52 5.55 -7.82
C ASP A 99 11.88 6.92 -8.15
N LEU A 100 10.73 6.93 -8.82
CA LEU A 100 9.92 8.14 -9.12
C LEU A 100 9.08 8.62 -7.93
N LEU A 101 9.17 7.95 -6.78
CA LEU A 101 8.45 8.29 -5.56
C LEU A 101 9.40 8.87 -4.47
N PRO A 102 9.95 10.08 -4.63
CA PRO A 102 10.77 10.70 -3.58
C PRO A 102 9.92 11.10 -2.36
N ASP A 103 10.50 11.23 -1.16
CA ASP A 103 9.86 11.60 0.13
C ASP A 103 8.36 11.99 0.13
N ILE A 104 7.47 10.99 -0.01
CA ILE A 104 6.02 11.19 -0.01
C ILE A 104 5.54 11.51 1.40
N PRO A 105 4.74 12.57 1.61
CA PRO A 105 4.08 12.78 2.88
C PRO A 105 3.18 11.57 3.19
N PRO A 106 2.91 11.28 4.47
CA PRO A 106 2.01 10.20 4.83
C PRO A 106 0.66 10.28 4.09
N LEU A 107 0.27 9.16 3.45
CA LEU A 107 -0.98 9.03 2.73
C LEU A 107 -2.00 8.28 3.59
N HIS A 108 -3.18 8.87 3.80
CA HIS A 108 -4.22 8.31 4.66
C HIS A 108 -5.46 7.89 3.86
N GLN A 109 -6.27 8.86 3.41
CA GLN A 109 -7.53 8.55 2.71
C GLN A 109 -7.59 9.03 1.28
N LEU A 110 -7.06 10.21 1.02
CA LEU A 110 -7.12 10.85 -0.28
C LEU A 110 -5.71 11.05 -0.81
N PHE A 111 -5.54 10.76 -2.11
CA PHE A 111 -4.33 11.04 -2.87
C PHE A 111 -4.71 11.67 -4.20
N PHE A 112 -4.19 12.86 -4.49
CA PHE A 112 -4.32 13.54 -5.77
C PHE A 112 -3.00 14.19 -6.16
N THR A 113 -2.83 14.38 -7.46
CA THR A 113 -1.78 15.20 -8.01
C THR A 113 -2.41 16.36 -8.78
N LEU A 114 -1.97 17.58 -8.51
CA LEU A 114 -2.49 18.80 -9.11
C LEU A 114 -1.41 19.89 -9.05
N ASP A 115 -1.20 20.62 -10.14
CA ASP A 115 -0.39 21.85 -10.13
C ASP A 115 -1.17 22.98 -9.42
N MET A 116 -0.96 23.16 -8.12
CA MET A 116 -1.69 24.13 -7.29
C MET A 116 -1.09 25.52 -7.37
N ASN A 117 0.21 25.63 -7.60
CA ASN A 117 0.95 26.88 -7.61
C ASN A 117 1.16 27.43 -9.04
N CYS A 118 0.73 26.69 -10.06
CA CYS A 118 0.86 26.98 -11.49
C CYS A 118 2.32 27.10 -11.96
N ASP A 119 3.23 26.29 -11.42
CA ASP A 119 4.64 26.25 -11.81
C ASP A 119 4.94 25.24 -12.93
N GLY A 120 3.93 24.49 -13.37
CA GLY A 120 4.05 23.48 -14.41
C GLY A 120 4.49 22.11 -13.91
N ARG A 121 4.65 21.92 -12.59
CA ARG A 121 4.84 20.63 -11.93
C ARG A 121 3.62 20.33 -11.07
N THR A 122 3.32 19.06 -10.88
CA THR A 122 2.22 18.66 -10.02
C THR A 122 2.63 18.60 -8.55
N ASP A 123 1.74 19.08 -7.68
CA ASP A 123 1.86 18.97 -6.24
C ASP A 123 1.10 17.74 -5.73
N TRP A 124 1.55 17.20 -4.60
CA TRP A 124 0.87 16.11 -3.91
C TRP A 124 -0.16 16.64 -2.93
N VAL A 125 -1.40 16.23 -3.11
CA VAL A 125 -2.53 16.63 -2.26
C VAL A 125 -3.03 15.39 -1.52
N THR A 126 -2.94 15.46 -0.20
CA THR A 126 -3.34 14.37 0.71
C THR A 126 -4.42 14.85 1.67
N GLY A 127 -5.22 13.92 2.21
CA GLY A 127 -6.26 14.23 3.19
C GLY A 127 -6.56 13.05 4.12
N GLU A 128 -7.07 13.38 5.31
CA GLU A 128 -7.55 12.41 6.32
C GLU A 128 -8.99 11.97 6.10
#